data_AF-A0A800AA07-F1
#
_entry.id   AF-A0A800AA07-F1
#
_cell.length_a   1.000
_cell.length_b   1.000
_cell.length_c   1.000
_cell.angle_alpha   90.00
_cell.angle_beta   90.00
_cell.angle_gamma   90.00
#
_symmetry.space_group_name_H-M   'P 1'
#
loop_
_entity.id
_entity.type
_entity.pdbx_description
1 polymer ?
#
loop_
_entity_poly.entity_id
_entity_poly.type
_entity_poly.pdbx_seq_one_letter_code
_entity_poly.pdbx_strand_id
1 'polypeptide(L)'
;GGQHVNTTDSAVRITHIPTGIVVQCQNERSQLQNKARAMVMLKAKLAERARLEREEHLDEIQGEQGEAAWGRQVRSYVLQPYQMVKDLRTSHEVGNVQGVLDGDLQGFVEAYLRWRRAQHEAQSDSD
;
A
#
# COMPACT_ATOMS: atom_id res chain seq x y z
N GLY A 1 24.83 -13.34 44.21
CA GLY A 1 24.77 -12.88 42.81
C GLY A 1 24.12 -11.53 42.74
N GLY A 2 24.90 -10.45 42.76
CA GLY A 2 24.38 -9.06 42.76
C GLY A 2 25.46 -7.99 42.71
N GLN A 3 26.70 -8.31 43.11
CA GLN A 3 27.82 -7.35 43.06
C GLN A 3 28.24 -6.97 41.63
N HIS A 4 28.13 -7.87 40.66
CA HIS A 4 28.60 -7.59 39.29
C HIS A 4 27.66 -6.69 38.47
N VAL A 5 26.40 -6.52 38.89
CA VAL A 5 25.41 -5.69 38.21
C VAL A 5 25.59 -4.20 38.54
N ASN A 6 26.07 -3.88 39.74
CA ASN A 6 26.25 -2.49 40.18
C ASN A 6 27.60 -1.90 39.78
N THR A 7 28.58 -2.72 39.39
CA THR A 7 29.96 -2.27 39.12
C THR A 7 30.31 -2.17 37.64
N THR A 8 29.59 -2.89 36.77
CA THR A 8 29.88 -2.91 35.32
C THR A 8 28.65 -2.48 34.53
N ASP A 9 28.78 -1.38 33.81
CA ASP A 9 27.71 -0.82 32.99
C ASP A 9 27.64 -1.52 31.63
N SER A 10 26.85 -2.60 31.56
CA SER A 10 26.71 -3.42 30.34
C SER A 10 25.48 -3.06 29.49
N ALA A 11 24.57 -2.24 30.01
CA ALA A 11 23.34 -1.86 29.32
C ALA A 11 23.62 -0.95 28.12
N VAL A 12 22.93 -1.18 27.00
CA VAL A 12 23.09 -0.40 25.76
C VAL A 12 21.75 0.18 25.33
N ARG A 13 21.73 1.49 25.06
CA ARG A 13 20.62 2.21 24.44
C ARG A 13 21.08 2.78 23.11
N ILE A 14 20.34 2.51 22.04
CA ILE A 14 20.61 3.01 20.68
C ILE A 14 19.39 3.79 20.22
N THR A 15 19.62 5.02 19.74
CA THR A 15 18.60 5.87 19.14
C THR A 15 18.92 6.06 17.67
N HIS A 16 17.97 5.73 16.80
CA HIS A 16 18.05 6.08 15.38
C HIS A 16 17.56 7.50 15.17
N ILE A 17 18.48 8.45 15.01
CA ILE A 17 18.19 9.89 14.94
C ILE A 17 17.14 10.23 13.86
N PRO A 18 17.20 9.70 12.62
CA PRO A 18 16.25 10.09 11.57
C PRO A 18 14.80 9.68 11.86
N THR A 19 14.56 8.53 12.51
CA THR A 19 13.20 8.01 12.76
C THR A 19 12.76 8.13 14.21
N GLY A 20 13.64 8.57 15.11
CA GLY A 20 13.39 8.63 16.56
C GLY A 20 13.27 7.26 17.26
N ILE A 21 13.47 6.14 16.56
CA ILE A 21 13.30 4.80 17.14
C ILE A 21 14.40 4.53 18.16
N VAL A 22 13.99 4.24 19.40
CA VAL A 22 14.89 3.86 20.49
C VAL A 22 14.79 2.36 20.76
N VAL A 23 15.94 1.71 20.93
CA VAL A 23 16.07 0.31 21.31
C VAL A 23 17.05 0.19 22.48
N GLN A 24 16.74 -0.69 23.42
CA GLN A 24 17.53 -0.92 24.63
C GLN A 24 17.77 -2.42 24.80
N CYS A 25 18.96 -2.79 25.26
CA CYS A 25 19.31 -4.18 25.57
C CYS A 25 20.22 -4.23 26.80
N GLN A 26 19.85 -5.09 27.75
CA GLN A 26 20.58 -5.31 29.01
C GLN A 26 20.68 -6.79 29.39
N ASN A 27 20.41 -7.69 28.44
CA ASN A 27 20.18 -9.11 28.71
C ASN A 27 21.48 -9.85 29.01
N GLU A 28 22.60 -9.38 28.47
CA GLU A 28 23.91 -10.01 28.64
C GLU A 28 24.82 -9.22 29.58
N ARG A 29 25.82 -9.93 30.12
CA ARG A 29 26.88 -9.31 30.93
C ARG A 29 27.84 -8.47 30.08
N SER A 30 27.95 -8.76 28.79
CA SER A 30 28.85 -8.04 27.86
C SER A 30 28.12 -6.92 27.13
N GLN A 31 28.68 -5.70 27.21
CA GLN A 31 28.21 -4.54 26.46
C GLN A 31 28.21 -4.81 24.94
N LEU A 32 29.22 -5.51 24.41
CA LEU A 32 29.32 -5.80 22.97
C LEU A 32 28.19 -6.70 22.49
N GLN A 33 27.82 -7.71 23.29
CA GLN A 33 26.71 -8.61 22.99
C GLN A 33 25.36 -7.87 23.07
N ASN A 34 25.19 -7.01 24.08
CA ASN A 34 24.00 -6.15 24.17
C ASN A 34 23.90 -5.19 22.98
N LYS A 35 25.02 -4.60 22.53
CA LYS A 35 25.07 -3.75 21.34
C LYS A 35 24.68 -4.52 20.07
N ALA A 36 25.23 -5.72 19.87
CA ALA A 36 24.90 -6.55 18.72
C ALA A 36 23.41 -6.89 18.67
N ARG A 37 22.81 -7.29 19.81
CA ARG A 37 21.37 -7.55 19.91
C ARG A 37 20.51 -6.31 19.72
N ALA A 38 20.89 -5.18 20.32
CA ALA A 38 20.21 -3.91 20.13
C ALA A 38 20.20 -3.49 18.64
N MET A 39 21.28 -3.73 17.91
CA MET A 39 21.33 -3.47 16.46
C MET A 39 20.41 -4.38 15.65
N VAL A 40 20.30 -5.66 15.99
CA VAL A 40 19.35 -6.59 15.33
C VAL A 40 17.92 -6.14 15.56
N MET A 41 17.55 -5.80 16.80
CA MET A 41 16.23 -5.27 17.14
C MET A 41 15.94 -3.95 16.43
N LEU A 42 16.93 -3.05 16.35
CA LEU A 42 16.77 -1.77 15.64
C LEU A 42 16.52 -1.98 14.14
N LYS A 43 17.27 -2.87 13.49
CA LYS A 43 17.07 -3.23 12.08
C LYS A 43 15.68 -3.80 11.84
N ALA A 44 15.20 -4.70 12.71
CA ALA A 44 13.86 -5.26 12.60
C ALA A 44 12.77 -4.19 12.69
N LYS A 45 12.87 -3.26 13.65
CA LYS A 45 11.92 -2.14 13.78
C LYS A 45 11.95 -1.20 12.58
N LEU A 46 13.12 -0.92 12.02
CA LEU A 46 13.24 -0.06 10.83
C LEU A 46 12.65 -0.75 9.59
N ALA A 47 12.89 -2.05 9.42
CA ALA A 47 12.32 -2.83 8.33
C ALA A 47 10.79 -2.84 8.39
N GLU A 48 10.23 -3.03 9.60
CA GLU A 48 8.78 -3.02 9.81
C GLU A 48 8.18 -1.64 9.51
N ARG A 49 8.81 -0.56 9.99
CA ARG A 49 8.40 0.80 9.64
C ARG A 49 8.38 1.02 8.12
N ALA A 50 9.44 0.64 7.42
CA ALA A 50 9.52 0.80 5.96
C ALA A 50 8.49 -0.08 5.21
N ARG A 51 8.08 -1.22 5.80
CA ARG A 51 7.00 -2.05 5.26
C ARG A 51 5.66 -1.33 5.38
N LEU A 52 5.35 -0.79 6.56
CA LEU A 52 4.12 -0.04 6.82
C LEU A 52 4.03 1.21 5.94
N GLU A 53 5.10 2.01 5.84
CA GLU A 53 5.12 3.19 4.96
C GLU A 53 4.88 2.81 3.49
N ARG A 54 5.38 1.64 3.05
CA ARG A 54 5.12 1.15 1.69
C ARG A 54 3.67 0.70 1.52
N GLU A 55 3.11 0.01 2.51
CA GLU A 55 1.70 -0.41 2.51
C GLU A 55 0.77 0.80 2.48
N GLU A 56 1.00 1.80 3.32
CA GLU A 56 0.25 3.06 3.31
C GLU A 56 0.31 3.76 1.95
N HIS A 57 1.51 3.88 1.35
CA HIS A 57 1.66 4.48 0.02
C HIS A 57 0.97 3.66 -1.09
N LEU A 58 0.96 2.33 -0.97
CA LEU A 58 0.23 1.47 -1.91
C LEU A 58 -1.29 1.62 -1.73
N ASP A 59 -1.77 1.71 -0.49
CA ASP A 59 -3.18 1.93 -0.16
C ASP A 59 -3.66 3.28 -0.68
N GLU A 60 -2.85 4.35 -0.53
CA GLU A 60 -3.10 5.67 -1.12
C GLU A 60 -3.24 5.61 -2.65
N ILE A 61 -2.36 4.88 -3.33
CA ILE A 61 -2.43 4.70 -4.80
C ILE A 61 -3.66 3.88 -5.18
N GLN A 62 -3.96 2.83 -4.42
CA GLN A 62 -5.06 1.93 -4.70
C GLN A 62 -6.42 2.62 -4.48
N GLY A 63 -6.45 3.66 -3.64
CA GLY A 63 -7.63 4.45 -3.31
C GLY A 63 -8.67 3.66 -2.52
N GLU A 64 -9.87 4.21 -2.38
CA GLU A 64 -10.97 3.54 -1.67
C GLU A 64 -11.43 2.27 -2.43
N GLN A 65 -10.85 1.13 -2.09
CA GLN A 65 -11.33 -0.19 -2.47
C GLN A 65 -12.47 -0.58 -1.54
N GLY A 66 -13.70 -0.22 -1.89
CA GLY A 66 -14.86 -0.77 -1.19
C GLY A 66 -15.11 -2.21 -1.62
N GLU A 67 -15.85 -2.91 -0.77
CA GLU A 67 -16.13 -4.33 -0.91
C GLU A 67 -16.67 -4.67 -2.30
N ALA A 68 -16.32 -5.88 -2.78
CA ALA A 68 -16.87 -6.46 -4.00
C ALA A 68 -18.34 -6.86 -3.80
N ALA A 69 -19.17 -5.88 -3.46
CA ALA A 69 -20.59 -6.01 -3.26
C ALA A 69 -21.31 -5.98 -4.62
N TRP A 70 -22.46 -6.65 -4.67
CA TRP A 70 -23.37 -6.60 -5.81
C TRP A 70 -23.77 -5.14 -6.07
N GLY A 71 -23.40 -4.61 -7.25
CA GLY A 71 -23.65 -3.21 -7.64
C GLY A 71 -22.39 -2.35 -7.81
N ARG A 72 -21.23 -2.79 -7.33
CA ARG A 72 -19.94 -2.07 -7.52
C ARG A 72 -19.17 -2.57 -8.75
N GLN A 73 -19.87 -2.85 -9.84
CA GLN A 73 -19.26 -3.30 -11.09
C GLN A 73 -18.93 -2.10 -11.97
N VAL A 74 -17.71 -2.03 -12.50
CA VAL A 74 -17.31 -0.96 -13.43
C VAL A 74 -17.71 -1.26 -14.87
N ARG A 75 -17.81 -2.53 -15.25
CA ARG A 75 -18.07 -2.95 -16.62
C ARG A 75 -18.84 -4.25 -16.69
N SER A 76 -19.95 -4.26 -17.42
CA SER A 76 -20.77 -5.44 -17.68
C SER A 76 -20.33 -6.12 -18.97
N TYR A 77 -20.20 -7.46 -18.92
CA TYR A 77 -19.89 -8.32 -20.07
C TYR A 77 -21.07 -9.28 -20.26
N VAL A 78 -21.86 -9.07 -21.30
CA VAL A 78 -22.97 -9.94 -21.68
C VAL A 78 -22.55 -10.73 -22.91
N LEU A 79 -22.51 -12.05 -22.79
CA LEU A 79 -22.13 -12.93 -23.90
C LEU A 79 -23.35 -13.56 -24.60
N GLN A 80 -24.46 -13.72 -23.87
CA GLN A 80 -25.72 -14.26 -24.36
C GLN A 80 -26.90 -13.60 -23.61
N PRO A 81 -28.05 -13.35 -24.26
CA PRO A 81 -28.43 -13.72 -25.64
C PRO A 81 -27.88 -12.79 -26.72
N TYR A 82 -27.37 -11.62 -26.34
CA TYR A 82 -26.64 -10.69 -27.20
C TYR A 82 -25.21 -10.51 -26.67
N GLN A 83 -24.29 -10.12 -27.55
CA GLN A 83 -22.91 -9.83 -27.19
C GLN A 83 -22.75 -8.32 -27.00
N MET A 84 -22.43 -7.90 -25.77
CA MET A 84 -22.17 -6.51 -25.46
C MET A 84 -21.25 -6.37 -24.24
N VAL A 85 -20.27 -5.50 -24.35
CA VAL A 85 -19.47 -5.02 -23.22
C VAL A 85 -19.80 -3.56 -22.99
N LYS A 86 -20.16 -3.17 -21.76
CA LYS A 86 -20.53 -1.79 -21.41
C LYS A 86 -19.82 -1.34 -20.14
N ASP A 87 -19.07 -0.24 -20.22
CA ASP A 87 -18.50 0.42 -19.03
C ASP A 87 -19.56 1.33 -18.40
N LEU A 88 -19.90 1.07 -17.14
CA LEU A 88 -20.98 1.75 -16.43
C LEU A 88 -20.58 3.16 -15.97
N ARG A 89 -19.29 3.49 -15.97
CA ARG A 89 -18.79 4.82 -15.57
C ARG A 89 -18.83 5.79 -16.75
N THR A 90 -18.43 5.31 -17.93
CA THR A 90 -18.27 6.14 -19.13
C THR A 90 -19.42 5.99 -20.12
N SER A 91 -20.30 5.00 -19.91
CA SER A 91 -21.34 4.58 -20.85
C SER A 91 -20.83 4.08 -22.21
N HIS A 92 -19.51 3.88 -22.38
CA HIS A 92 -18.93 3.34 -23.60
C HIS A 92 -19.27 1.86 -23.75
N GLU A 93 -19.71 1.45 -24.93
CA GLU A 93 -20.12 0.07 -25.22
C GLU A 93 -19.56 -0.46 -26.55
N VAL A 94 -19.30 -1.76 -26.59
CA VAL A 94 -18.72 -2.48 -27.73
C VAL A 94 -19.47 -3.80 -27.92
N GLY A 95 -19.89 -4.10 -29.15
CA GLY A 95 -20.56 -5.36 -29.49
C GLY A 95 -19.61 -6.55 -29.72
N ASN A 96 -18.35 -6.29 -30.10
CA ASN A 96 -17.33 -7.32 -30.29
C ASN A 96 -16.75 -7.78 -28.93
N VAL A 97 -17.49 -8.62 -28.20
CA VAL A 97 -17.05 -9.11 -26.88
C VAL A 97 -15.76 -9.92 -26.98
N GLN A 98 -15.61 -10.72 -28.03
CA GLN A 98 -14.43 -11.58 -28.20
C GLN A 98 -13.15 -10.75 -28.32
N GLY A 99 -13.15 -9.70 -29.16
CA GLY A 99 -11.99 -8.80 -29.28
C GLY A 99 -11.62 -8.12 -27.97
N VAL A 100 -12.62 -7.74 -27.16
CA VAL A 100 -12.39 -7.14 -25.84
C VAL A 100 -11.75 -8.14 -24.86
N LEU A 101 -12.20 -9.40 -24.89
CA LEU A 101 -11.59 -10.48 -24.09
C LEU A 101 -10.17 -10.81 -24.56
N ASP A 102 -9.90 -10.67 -25.86
CA ASP A 102 -8.59 -10.87 -26.48
C ASP A 102 -7.64 -9.67 -26.29
N GLY A 103 -8.09 -8.60 -25.62
CA GLY A 103 -7.25 -7.48 -25.19
C GLY A 103 -7.51 -6.14 -25.88
N ASP A 104 -8.53 -6.03 -26.75
CA ASP A 104 -8.96 -4.76 -27.36
C ASP A 104 -9.66 -3.86 -26.32
N LEU A 105 -8.87 -3.28 -25.42
CA LEU A 105 -9.32 -2.43 -24.32
C LEU A 105 -9.08 -0.95 -24.56
N GLN A 106 -8.43 -0.59 -25.67
CA GLN A 106 -7.96 0.78 -25.92
C GLN A 106 -9.11 1.80 -25.89
N GLY A 107 -10.24 1.49 -26.53
CA GLY A 107 -11.42 2.36 -26.52
C GLY A 107 -11.97 2.61 -25.11
N PHE A 108 -11.97 1.60 -24.23
CA PHE A 108 -12.38 1.75 -22.84
C PHE A 108 -11.41 2.58 -22.01
N VAL A 109 -10.10 2.40 -22.23
CA VAL A 109 -9.06 3.17 -21.53
C VAL A 109 -9.17 4.65 -21.89
N GLU A 110 -9.28 4.98 -23.16
CA GLU A 110 -9.42 6.36 -23.62
C GLU A 110 -10.71 7.01 -23.10
N ALA A 111 -11.84 6.30 -23.16
CA ALA A 111 -13.10 6.78 -22.62
C ALA A 111 -13.00 7.07 -21.11
N TYR A 112 -12.32 6.20 -20.36
CA TYR A 112 -12.11 6.38 -18.92
C TYR A 112 -11.22 7.59 -18.61
N LEU A 113 -10.10 7.76 -19.31
CA LEU A 113 -9.20 8.89 -19.09
C LEU A 113 -9.88 10.23 -19.38
N ARG A 114 -10.70 10.30 -20.44
CA ARG A 114 -11.50 11.50 -20.75
C ARG A 114 -12.54 11.78 -19.66
N TRP A 115 -13.28 10.75 -19.23
CA TRP A 115 -14.27 10.87 -18.16
C TRP A 115 -13.64 11.35 -16.84
N ARG A 116 -12.51 10.75 -16.44
CA ARG A 116 -11.80 11.11 -15.21
C ARG A 116 -11.28 12.56 -15.25
N ARG A 117 -10.77 13.00 -16.41
CA ARG A 117 -10.33 14.39 -16.58
C ARG A 117 -11.50 15.36 -16.43
N ALA A 118 -12.64 15.09 -17.07
CA ALA A 118 -13.82 15.94 -16.97
C ALA A 118 -14.35 16.05 -15.53
N GLN A 119 -14.30 14.96 -14.75
CA GLN A 119 -14.65 14.97 -13.32
C GLN A 119 -13.72 15.89 -12.51
N HIS A 120 -12.41 15.86 -12.80
CA HIS A 120 -11.43 16.69 -12.11
C HIS A 120 -11.60 18.19 -12.43
N GLU A 121 -11.89 18.54 -13.68
CA GLU A 121 -12.18 19.91 -14.11
C GLU A 121 -13.46 20.45 -13.43
N ALA A 122 -14.52 19.63 -13.34
CA ALA A 122 -15.75 20.02 -12.65
C ALA A 122 -15.56 20.24 -11.14
N GLN A 123 -14.68 19.47 -10.49
CA GLN A 123 -14.35 19.64 -9.08
C GLN A 123 -13.58 20.95 -8.85
N SER A 124 -12.63 21.29 -9.73
CA SER A 124 -11.83 22.52 -9.61
C SER A 124 -12.61 23.82 -9.88
N ASP A 125 -13.68 23.77 -10.65
CA ASP A 125 -14.55 24.94 -10.90
C ASP A 125 -15.55 25.20 -9.76
N SER A 126 -15.67 24.26 -8.82
CA SER A 126 -16.62 24.30 -7.69
C SER A 126 -16.00 24.81 -6.38
N ASP A 127 -14.68 24.89 -6.31
CA ASP A 127 -13.87 25.42 -5.18
C ASP A 127 -13.43 26.87 -5.44
#